data_AF-A0A0C2MXY8-F1
#
_entry.id   AF-A0A0C2MXY8-F1
#
_cell.length_a   1.000
_cell.length_b   1.000
_cell.length_c   1.000
_cell.angle_alpha   90.00
_cell.angle_beta   90.00
_cell.angle_gamma   90.00
#
_symmetry.space_group_name_H-M   'P 1'
#
loop_
_entity.id
_entity.type
_entity.pdbx_description
1 polymer ?
#
loop_
_entity_poly.entity_id
_entity_poly.type
_entity_poly.pdbx_seq_one_letter_code
_entity_poly.pdbx_strand_id
1 'polypeptide(L)'
;MKSRNNIDNVTNQKAMNFYVLKSQAPGIETQISAVTNYIQNFSINDDPGIDHLFLEHFPNKLMSKLKSISECQTNDYTYPKIANLLFRTFMFIYRNHTFLDNPQACNFINIFLKFLKNKEKVQGFLVEELMDKINICVSCDKNKVFFINENGVPNIYNYFSIPKTTSSDKFWEICEKVYKLDSRFNSGLCPAKLTENVNKLMTESFIESKIDSERLLCVTFGMINHARLLDEVQFDVIKFYDITTSILSHINENNNSYPKHLHYLSKTWCGIFNGSKNTFLIDTIDKLTIFAALFSISVSEKLDKLGDIRNLEVNKKLKQKLLIIYLTMIVFPTIDHATKPWLHKILIYVHNSLKTFIDKKTISNLTIESQCFIFQNYFKSTVLFDDVFLPYQQSIFIGFLERLSSYPSSNRLLLSDSNNDDNRNTIKEFLYCLITSLHDGMYIKKLHEEEKLILYEDTKNTCISMISDDVVQQVFSLCESHLCKDKLELSTDSEHHTLKIYNQLMKMIINSFNESNYLDDIKATDCYLLFQIDSNKSLHMPRVPNIPDRKYNSKISSEKSSNAETHEKSYFFVLLNWFQLTFELKFIFGGINSNLKNLDMNTSI
;
A
#
# COMPACT_ATOMS: atom_id res chain seq x y z
N MET A 1 -22.08 59.42 10.27
CA MET A 1 -21.84 58.01 10.65
C MET A 1 -22.21 57.64 12.09
N LYS A 2 -22.48 58.57 13.03
CA LYS A 2 -22.85 58.24 14.43
C LYS A 2 -24.36 57.99 14.70
N SER A 3 -25.27 58.23 13.74
CA SER A 3 -26.72 58.07 13.97
C SER A 3 -27.31 56.72 13.53
N ARG A 4 -26.61 55.92 12.71
CA ARG A 4 -27.09 54.56 12.35
C ARG A 4 -26.97 53.59 13.52
N ASN A 5 -25.91 53.68 14.33
CA ASN A 5 -25.69 52.76 15.44
C ASN A 5 -26.73 52.84 16.57
N ASN A 6 -27.51 53.92 16.67
CA ASN A 6 -28.44 54.12 17.80
C ASN A 6 -29.86 53.58 17.54
N ILE A 7 -30.31 53.55 16.28
CA ILE A 7 -31.63 53.00 15.90
C ILE A 7 -31.61 51.46 15.98
N ASP A 8 -30.46 50.86 15.70
CA ASP A 8 -30.29 49.40 15.74
C ASP A 8 -30.39 48.85 17.17
N ASN A 9 -29.90 49.57 18.18
CA ASN A 9 -29.91 49.09 19.57
C ASN A 9 -31.32 48.91 20.17
N VAL A 10 -32.24 49.86 19.95
CA VAL A 10 -33.61 49.76 20.49
C VAL A 10 -34.38 48.63 19.82
N THR A 11 -34.21 48.48 18.50
CA THR A 11 -34.86 47.41 17.72
C THR A 11 -34.34 46.04 18.13
N ASN A 12 -33.01 45.91 18.26
CA ASN A 12 -32.36 44.69 18.73
C ASN A 12 -32.83 44.31 20.14
N GLN A 13 -32.86 45.26 21.08
CA GLN A 13 -33.34 44.99 22.44
C GLN A 13 -34.80 44.51 22.45
N LYS A 14 -35.67 45.12 21.63
CA LYS A 14 -37.07 44.67 21.49
C LYS A 14 -37.16 43.26 20.94
N ALA A 15 -36.36 42.91 19.94
CA ALA A 15 -36.30 41.57 19.38
C ALA A 15 -35.79 40.54 20.40
N MET A 16 -34.78 40.88 21.20
CA MET A 16 -34.29 40.03 22.29
C MET A 16 -35.34 39.79 23.36
N ASN A 17 -35.97 40.86 23.87
CA ASN A 17 -37.02 40.75 24.89
C ASN A 17 -38.21 39.94 24.38
N PHE A 18 -38.59 40.14 23.11
CA PHE A 18 -39.65 39.35 22.47
C PHE A 18 -39.29 37.86 22.45
N TYR A 19 -38.07 37.51 22.06
CA TYR A 19 -37.61 36.12 22.04
C TYR A 19 -37.64 35.47 23.42
N VAL A 20 -37.05 36.11 24.43
CA VAL A 20 -37.01 35.59 25.80
C VAL A 20 -38.43 35.36 26.35
N LEU A 21 -39.34 36.31 26.12
CA LEU A 21 -40.72 36.19 26.57
C LEU A 21 -41.47 35.06 25.84
N LYS A 22 -41.32 34.99 24.51
CA LYS A 22 -42.11 34.08 23.67
C LYS A 22 -41.52 32.67 23.57
N SER A 23 -40.23 32.47 23.86
CA SER A 23 -39.63 31.14 23.97
C SER A 23 -40.21 30.34 25.14
N GLN A 24 -40.67 31.02 26.19
CA GLN A 24 -41.34 30.40 27.34
C GLN A 24 -42.85 30.22 27.15
N ALA A 25 -43.42 30.63 26.02
CA ALA A 25 -44.85 30.49 25.75
C ALA A 25 -45.26 29.00 25.67
N PRO A 26 -46.48 28.62 26.10
CA PRO A 26 -46.89 27.22 26.10
C PRO A 26 -47.15 26.65 24.70
N GLY A 27 -47.46 27.51 23.71
CA GLY A 27 -47.82 27.11 22.35
C GLY A 27 -46.61 26.95 21.42
N ILE A 28 -46.50 25.82 20.74
CA ILE A 28 -45.39 25.49 19.83
C ILE A 28 -45.26 26.49 18.67
N GLU A 29 -46.38 26.93 18.10
CA GLU A 29 -46.38 27.92 17.00
C GLU A 29 -45.80 29.26 17.45
N THR A 30 -46.11 29.70 18.67
CA THR A 30 -45.54 30.92 19.26
C THR A 30 -44.03 30.79 19.44
N GLN A 31 -43.55 29.62 19.86
CA GLN A 31 -42.11 29.36 19.99
C GLN A 31 -41.40 29.33 18.63
N ILE A 32 -42.01 28.70 17.62
CA ILE A 32 -41.49 28.68 16.24
C ILE A 32 -41.37 30.11 15.70
N SER A 33 -42.40 30.93 15.85
CA SER A 33 -42.37 32.35 15.44
C SER A 33 -41.31 33.13 16.18
N ALA A 34 -41.13 32.91 17.49
CA ALA A 34 -40.10 33.57 18.29
C ALA A 34 -38.69 33.27 17.76
N VAL A 35 -38.36 31.98 17.56
CA VAL A 35 -37.06 31.55 17.04
C VAL A 35 -36.83 32.07 15.62
N THR A 36 -37.85 31.98 14.76
CA THR A 36 -37.77 32.45 13.37
C THR A 36 -37.47 33.95 13.30
N ASN A 37 -38.21 34.75 14.07
CA ASN A 37 -38.03 36.20 14.12
C ASN A 37 -36.66 36.56 14.68
N TYR A 38 -36.18 35.83 15.70
CA TYR A 38 -34.85 36.06 16.27
C TYR A 38 -33.74 35.81 15.24
N ILE A 39 -33.77 34.65 14.57
CA ILE A 39 -32.79 34.31 13.52
C ILE A 39 -32.83 35.35 12.39
N GLN A 40 -34.01 35.81 11.96
CA GLN A 40 -34.13 36.83 10.92
C GLN A 40 -33.48 38.15 11.33
N ASN A 41 -33.79 38.65 12.52
CA ASN A 41 -33.27 39.93 13.02
C ASN A 41 -31.77 39.90 13.26
N PHE A 42 -31.22 38.74 13.64
CA PHE A 42 -29.83 38.65 14.08
C PHE A 42 -28.90 37.93 13.13
N SER A 43 -29.36 37.28 12.07
CA SER A 43 -28.54 36.43 11.17
C SER A 43 -27.21 37.05 10.71
N ILE A 44 -27.17 38.37 10.48
CA ILE A 44 -26.01 39.13 10.00
C ILE A 44 -25.13 39.65 11.16
N ASN A 45 -25.68 39.76 12.37
CA ASN A 45 -24.99 40.33 13.54
C ASN A 45 -24.21 39.26 14.29
N ASP A 46 -22.89 39.24 14.13
CA ASP A 46 -21.98 38.30 14.79
C ASP A 46 -21.60 38.79 16.21
N ASP A 47 -22.57 38.73 17.12
CA ASP A 47 -22.42 39.15 18.53
C ASP A 47 -22.52 37.93 19.46
N PRO A 48 -21.45 37.58 20.21
CA PRO A 48 -21.44 36.47 21.16
C PRO A 48 -22.54 36.53 22.23
N GLY A 49 -22.95 37.72 22.67
CA GLY A 49 -24.00 37.90 23.65
C GLY A 49 -25.39 37.56 23.10
N ILE A 50 -25.64 37.88 21.82
CA ILE A 50 -26.86 37.50 21.10
C ILE A 50 -26.94 35.98 20.99
N ASP A 51 -25.84 35.34 20.57
CA ASP A 51 -25.79 33.90 20.40
C ASP A 51 -25.93 33.15 21.74
N HIS A 52 -25.35 33.68 22.82
CA HIS A 52 -25.51 33.13 24.16
C HIS A 52 -26.97 33.17 24.60
N LEU A 53 -27.62 34.33 24.46
CA LEU A 53 -29.04 34.52 24.78
C LEU A 53 -29.93 33.58 23.97
N PHE A 54 -29.60 33.36 22.69
CA PHE A 54 -30.33 32.45 21.82
C PHE A 54 -30.32 31.02 22.36
N LEU A 55 -29.14 30.49 22.70
CA LEU A 55 -28.99 29.15 23.24
C LEU A 55 -29.64 29.04 24.62
N GLU A 56 -29.29 29.93 25.55
CA GLU A 56 -29.78 29.93 26.95
C GLU A 56 -31.31 29.86 27.02
N HIS A 57 -32.00 30.62 26.17
CA HIS A 57 -33.46 30.69 26.16
C HIS A 57 -34.11 29.86 25.05
N PHE A 58 -33.41 28.91 24.43
CA PHE A 58 -34.01 28.08 23.37
C PHE A 58 -35.22 27.28 23.91
N PRO A 59 -36.38 27.30 23.25
CA PRO A 59 -37.61 26.71 23.80
C PRO A 59 -37.53 25.19 23.99
N ASN A 60 -37.72 24.71 25.22
CA ASN A 60 -37.66 23.26 25.55
C ASN A 60 -38.71 22.41 24.81
N LYS A 61 -39.93 22.93 24.61
CA LYS A 61 -40.97 22.21 23.86
C LYS A 61 -40.63 22.10 22.38
N LEU A 62 -40.12 23.18 21.79
CA LEU A 62 -39.62 23.15 20.42
C LEU A 62 -38.42 22.21 20.26
N MET A 63 -37.46 22.25 21.18
CA MET A 63 -36.34 21.30 21.21
C MET A 63 -36.83 19.84 21.22
N SER A 64 -37.83 19.53 22.05
CA SER A 64 -38.45 18.20 22.11
C SER A 64 -39.16 17.82 20.81
N LYS A 65 -39.85 18.76 20.15
CA LYS A 65 -40.49 18.54 18.84
C LYS A 65 -39.47 18.33 17.73
N LEU A 66 -38.37 19.09 17.71
CA LEU A 66 -37.24 18.91 16.79
C LEU A 66 -36.62 17.52 16.96
N LYS A 67 -36.40 17.08 18.20
CA LYS A 67 -35.91 15.73 18.51
C LYS A 67 -36.90 14.65 18.06
N SER A 68 -38.20 14.84 18.31
CA SER A 68 -39.21 13.87 17.87
C SER A 68 -39.26 13.72 16.35
N ILE A 69 -39.10 14.82 15.59
CA ILE A 69 -39.08 14.79 14.13
C ILE A 69 -37.77 14.19 13.58
N SER A 70 -36.65 14.34 14.29
CA SER A 70 -35.40 13.69 13.89
C SER A 70 -35.39 12.19 14.17
N GLU A 71 -36.27 11.69 15.06
CA GLU A 71 -36.38 10.28 15.43
C GLU A 71 -37.51 9.54 14.69
N CYS A 72 -38.58 10.24 14.27
CA CYS A 72 -39.75 9.63 13.65
C CYS A 72 -39.99 10.10 12.20
N GLN A 73 -40.26 9.15 11.30
CA GLN A 73 -40.85 9.42 9.98
C GLN A 73 -42.35 9.67 10.16
N THR A 74 -42.74 10.87 10.56
CA THR A 74 -44.16 11.23 10.69
C THR A 74 -44.67 11.96 9.45
N ASN A 75 -45.79 11.52 8.89
CA ASN A 75 -46.59 12.22 7.86
C ASN A 75 -47.28 13.49 8.42
N ASP A 76 -46.65 14.19 9.35
CA ASP A 76 -47.17 15.43 9.93
C ASP A 76 -47.00 16.55 8.88
N TYR A 77 -48.09 17.21 8.49
CA TYR A 77 -48.07 18.32 7.53
C TYR A 77 -47.18 19.49 7.97
N THR A 78 -46.83 19.57 9.26
CA THR A 78 -45.89 20.56 9.80
C THR A 78 -44.42 20.18 9.59
N TYR A 79 -44.13 18.97 9.12
CA TYR A 79 -42.77 18.44 8.95
C TYR A 79 -41.86 19.38 8.13
N PRO A 80 -42.21 19.86 6.93
CA PRO A 80 -41.32 20.72 6.15
C PRO A 80 -40.99 22.04 6.85
N LYS A 81 -41.97 22.62 7.57
CA LYS A 81 -41.81 23.87 8.32
C LYS A 81 -40.81 23.69 9.46
N ILE A 82 -40.96 22.61 10.24
CA ILE A 82 -40.10 22.34 11.39
C ILE A 82 -38.70 21.91 10.96
N ALA A 83 -38.59 21.13 9.88
CA ALA A 83 -37.31 20.79 9.29
C ALA A 83 -36.55 22.02 8.77
N ASN A 84 -37.21 22.93 8.06
CA ASN A 84 -36.59 24.19 7.64
C ASN A 84 -36.10 24.99 8.87
N LEU A 85 -36.90 25.06 9.93
CA LEU A 85 -36.49 25.68 11.18
C LEU A 85 -35.27 25.01 11.81
N LEU A 86 -35.15 23.67 11.75
CA LEU A 86 -33.98 22.94 12.20
C LEU A 86 -32.72 23.39 11.44
N PHE A 87 -32.76 23.42 10.11
CA PHE A 87 -31.63 23.87 9.29
C PHE A 87 -31.25 25.32 9.61
N ARG A 88 -32.22 26.22 9.70
CA ARG A 88 -31.97 27.64 10.04
C ARG A 88 -31.39 27.81 11.43
N THR A 89 -31.88 27.04 12.39
CA THR A 89 -31.35 27.03 13.76
C THR A 89 -29.91 26.53 13.78
N PHE A 90 -29.62 25.43 13.08
CA PHE A 90 -28.26 24.91 12.94
C PHE A 90 -27.31 25.93 12.31
N MET A 91 -27.72 26.54 11.19
CA MET A 91 -26.93 27.57 10.51
C MET A 91 -26.68 28.80 11.39
N PHE A 92 -27.66 29.19 12.21
CA PHE A 92 -27.52 30.30 13.15
C PHE A 92 -26.54 29.98 14.27
N ILE A 93 -26.62 28.80 14.88
CA ILE A 93 -25.72 28.39 15.97
C ILE A 93 -24.26 28.30 15.48
N TYR A 94 -24.04 27.74 14.29
CA TYR A 94 -22.70 27.51 13.74
C TYR A 94 -22.26 28.59 12.74
N ARG A 95 -22.79 29.82 12.88
CA ARG A 95 -22.37 30.95 12.05
C ARG A 95 -20.97 31.48 12.38
N ASN A 96 -20.50 31.23 13.60
CA ASN A 96 -19.18 31.58 14.14
C ASN A 96 -18.65 30.45 15.06
N HIS A 97 -17.45 30.65 15.63
CA HIS A 97 -16.75 29.64 16.44
C HIS A 97 -17.07 29.69 17.95
N THR A 98 -17.95 30.57 18.41
CA THR A 98 -18.12 30.89 19.84
C THR A 98 -18.68 29.72 20.66
N PHE A 99 -19.57 28.90 20.09
CA PHE A 99 -20.32 27.87 20.82
C PHE A 99 -19.96 26.44 20.45
N LEU A 100 -18.79 26.21 19.86
CA LEU A 100 -18.39 24.88 19.40
C LEU A 100 -18.32 23.83 20.51
N ASP A 101 -18.04 24.24 21.75
CA ASP A 101 -17.97 23.38 22.94
C ASP A 101 -19.22 23.48 23.85
N ASN A 102 -20.22 24.27 23.46
CA ASN A 102 -21.41 24.48 24.29
C ASN A 102 -22.28 23.20 24.28
N PRO A 103 -22.66 22.65 25.45
CA PRO A 103 -23.43 21.39 25.53
C PRO A 103 -24.77 21.44 24.78
N GLN A 104 -25.44 22.60 24.79
CA GLN A 104 -26.72 22.77 24.11
C GLN A 104 -26.55 22.87 22.59
N ALA A 105 -25.50 23.54 22.12
CA ALA A 105 -25.12 23.51 20.70
C ALA A 105 -24.83 22.07 20.25
N CYS A 106 -24.06 21.30 21.03
CA CYS A 106 -23.80 19.88 20.76
C CYS A 106 -25.09 19.03 20.67
N ASN A 107 -26.12 19.34 21.46
CA ASN A 107 -27.43 18.69 21.34
C ASN A 107 -28.07 18.92 19.97
N PHE A 108 -27.91 20.11 19.38
CA PHE A 108 -28.38 20.39 18.03
C PHE A 108 -27.64 19.58 16.96
N ILE A 109 -26.33 19.31 17.13
CA ILE A 109 -25.60 18.41 16.24
C ILE A 109 -26.26 17.03 16.23
N ASN A 110 -26.56 16.49 17.41
CA ASN A 110 -27.19 15.17 17.51
C ASN A 110 -28.57 15.14 16.85
N ILE A 111 -29.40 16.17 17.06
CA ILE A 111 -30.72 16.27 16.43
C ILE A 111 -30.57 16.40 14.91
N PHE A 112 -29.67 17.25 14.45
CA PHE A 112 -29.38 17.48 13.04
C PHE A 112 -28.91 16.20 12.34
N LEU A 113 -27.94 15.49 12.90
CA LEU A 113 -27.40 14.26 12.32
C LEU A 113 -28.42 13.11 12.30
N LYS A 114 -29.26 13.00 13.33
CA LYS A 114 -30.40 12.07 13.31
C LYS A 114 -31.39 12.43 12.22
N PHE A 115 -31.71 13.71 12.07
CA PHE A 115 -32.65 14.18 11.05
C PHE A 115 -32.17 13.84 9.63
N LEU A 116 -30.88 13.97 9.34
CA LEU A 116 -30.31 13.63 8.03
C LEU A 116 -30.40 12.14 7.65
N LYS A 117 -30.71 11.25 8.61
CA LYS A 117 -30.98 9.83 8.33
C LYS A 117 -32.36 9.61 7.69
N ASN A 118 -33.26 10.59 7.77
CA ASN A 118 -34.58 10.50 7.16
C ASN A 118 -34.49 10.52 5.63
N LYS A 119 -35.31 9.71 4.97
CA LYS A 119 -35.36 9.62 3.49
C LYS A 119 -36.11 10.79 2.86
N GLU A 120 -37.00 11.44 3.60
CA GLU A 120 -37.81 12.55 3.10
C GLU A 120 -36.96 13.83 3.04
N LYS A 121 -36.68 14.26 1.80
CA LYS A 121 -35.88 15.45 1.52
C LYS A 121 -36.75 16.69 1.59
N VAL A 122 -36.33 17.62 2.45
CA VAL A 122 -36.92 18.96 2.49
C VAL A 122 -36.23 19.84 1.45
N GLN A 123 -37.03 20.59 0.68
CA GLN A 123 -36.54 21.52 -0.33
C GLN A 123 -36.48 22.96 0.23
N GLY A 124 -35.75 23.84 -0.44
CA GLY A 124 -35.84 25.30 -0.20
C GLY A 124 -34.82 25.89 0.78
N PHE A 125 -33.66 25.27 0.98
CA PHE A 125 -32.53 25.90 1.67
C PHE A 125 -31.27 25.87 0.80
N LEU A 126 -30.36 26.81 1.05
CA LEU A 126 -29.10 26.95 0.32
C LEU A 126 -28.07 25.94 0.86
N VAL A 127 -27.90 24.82 0.15
CA VAL A 127 -26.96 23.75 0.54
C VAL A 127 -25.55 24.30 0.75
N GLU A 128 -25.13 25.25 -0.08
CA GLU A 128 -23.80 25.85 0.01
C GLU A 128 -23.57 26.60 1.34
N GLU A 129 -24.51 27.43 1.76
CA GLU A 129 -24.43 28.15 3.05
C GLU A 129 -24.41 27.17 4.23
N LEU A 130 -25.22 26.10 4.14
CA LEU A 130 -25.25 25.06 5.16
C LEU A 130 -23.91 24.33 5.24
N MET A 131 -23.25 24.04 4.12
CA MET A 131 -21.92 23.43 4.10
C MET A 131 -20.89 24.31 4.79
N ASP A 132 -20.93 25.63 4.58
CA ASP A 132 -20.03 26.55 5.28
C ASP A 132 -20.24 26.49 6.80
N LYS A 133 -21.48 26.35 7.26
CA LYS A 133 -21.79 26.24 8.70
C LYS A 133 -21.43 24.87 9.27
N ILE A 134 -21.57 23.79 8.49
CA ILE A 134 -21.06 22.47 8.86
C ILE A 134 -19.53 22.53 8.98
N ASN A 135 -18.85 23.22 8.06
CA ASN A 135 -17.40 23.38 8.07
C ASN A 135 -16.90 24.06 9.36
N ILE A 136 -17.61 25.10 9.82
CA ILE A 136 -17.36 25.76 11.11
C ILE A 136 -17.64 24.78 12.27
N CYS A 137 -18.78 24.08 12.25
CA CYS A 137 -19.14 23.11 13.27
C CYS A 137 -18.06 22.03 13.49
N VAL A 138 -17.54 21.46 12.40
CA VAL A 138 -16.54 20.38 12.43
C VAL A 138 -15.10 20.88 12.62
N SER A 139 -14.89 22.19 12.79
CA SER A 139 -13.57 22.72 13.18
C SER A 139 -13.21 22.35 14.62
N CYS A 140 -14.17 21.92 15.44
CA CYS A 140 -13.95 21.36 16.78
C CYS A 140 -13.93 19.82 16.73
N ASP A 141 -12.90 19.19 17.30
CA ASP A 141 -12.74 17.73 17.28
C ASP A 141 -13.84 16.98 18.04
N LYS A 142 -14.38 17.55 19.14
CA LYS A 142 -15.55 16.94 19.83
C LYS A 142 -16.76 16.84 18.90
N ASN A 143 -16.94 17.83 18.03
CA ASN A 143 -18.04 17.84 17.08
C ASN A 143 -17.82 16.80 15.98
N LYS A 144 -16.58 16.63 15.49
CA LYS A 144 -16.23 15.56 14.54
C LYS A 144 -16.61 14.18 15.06
N VAL A 145 -16.44 13.91 16.36
CA VAL A 145 -16.84 12.63 16.98
C VAL A 145 -18.34 12.35 16.80
N PHE A 146 -19.22 13.35 16.94
CA PHE A 146 -20.65 13.17 16.66
C PHE A 146 -20.90 12.82 15.19
N PHE A 147 -20.24 13.52 14.26
CA PHE A 147 -20.35 13.24 12.83
C PHE A 147 -19.87 11.84 12.48
N ILE A 148 -18.78 11.36 13.09
CA ILE A 148 -18.26 10.01 12.83
C ILE A 148 -19.20 8.94 13.41
N ASN A 149 -19.61 9.08 14.68
CA ASN A 149 -20.46 8.10 15.36
C ASN A 149 -21.85 7.99 14.71
N GLU A 150 -22.44 9.10 14.26
CA GLU A 150 -23.79 9.10 13.65
C GLU A 150 -23.79 8.90 12.13
N ASN A 151 -22.64 8.56 11.53
CA ASN A 151 -22.48 8.43 10.08
C ASN A 151 -22.88 9.70 9.31
N GLY A 152 -22.57 10.86 9.89
CA GLY A 152 -23.01 12.18 9.43
C GLY A 152 -22.58 12.51 8.01
N VAL A 153 -21.30 12.29 7.67
CA VAL A 153 -20.79 12.64 6.33
C VAL A 153 -21.50 11.86 5.22
N PRO A 154 -21.65 10.52 5.28
CA PRO A 154 -22.44 9.82 4.27
C PRO A 154 -23.93 10.20 4.25
N ASN A 155 -24.55 10.47 5.40
CA ASN A 155 -25.95 10.91 5.44
C ASN A 155 -26.12 12.30 4.79
N ILE A 156 -25.18 13.22 5.00
CA ILE A 156 -25.11 14.52 4.30
C ILE A 156 -25.02 14.30 2.78
N TYR A 157 -24.12 13.42 2.34
CA TYR A 157 -23.93 13.12 0.92
C TYR A 157 -25.25 12.70 0.26
N ASN A 158 -25.95 11.76 0.90
CA ASN A 158 -27.19 11.19 0.37
C ASN A 158 -28.38 12.15 0.47
N TYR A 159 -28.52 12.83 1.61
CA TYR A 159 -29.65 13.72 1.86
C TYR A 159 -29.64 14.89 0.86
N PHE A 160 -28.50 15.52 0.61
CA PHE A 160 -28.39 16.63 -0.34
C PHE A 160 -28.13 16.22 -1.79
N SER A 161 -27.97 14.92 -2.09
CA SER A 161 -27.60 14.44 -3.43
C SER A 161 -26.37 15.16 -3.99
N ILE A 162 -25.27 15.17 -3.22
CA ILE A 162 -24.07 15.98 -3.49
C ILE A 162 -23.55 15.91 -4.94
N PRO A 163 -23.53 14.76 -5.64
CA PRO A 163 -23.10 14.69 -7.04
C PRO A 163 -23.87 15.59 -7.99
N LYS A 164 -25.11 15.94 -7.63
CA LYS A 164 -26.03 16.75 -8.43
C LYS A 164 -25.95 18.23 -8.06
N THR A 165 -25.04 18.61 -7.17
CA THR A 165 -24.89 19.98 -6.64
C THR A 165 -23.51 20.56 -6.96
N THR A 166 -23.40 21.89 -6.98
CA THR A 166 -22.12 22.60 -7.10
C THR A 166 -21.26 22.50 -5.82
N SER A 167 -21.79 21.94 -4.73
CA SER A 167 -21.13 21.87 -3.43
C SER A 167 -20.25 20.63 -3.23
N SER A 168 -19.95 19.87 -4.29
CA SER A 168 -19.12 18.65 -4.22
C SER A 168 -17.75 18.90 -3.61
N ASP A 169 -17.06 19.97 -4.03
CA ASP A 169 -15.72 20.29 -3.52
C ASP A 169 -15.74 20.63 -2.02
N LYS A 170 -16.69 21.48 -1.60
CA LYS A 170 -16.91 21.82 -0.19
C LYS A 170 -17.26 20.59 0.65
N PHE A 171 -18.08 19.68 0.11
CA PHE A 171 -18.40 18.43 0.78
C PHE A 171 -17.15 17.59 1.03
N TRP A 172 -16.28 17.44 0.04
CA TRP A 172 -15.04 16.67 0.21
C TRP A 172 -14.06 17.35 1.18
N GLU A 173 -14.01 18.67 1.24
CA GLU A 173 -13.26 19.41 2.27
C GLU A 173 -13.77 19.08 3.68
N ILE A 174 -15.10 19.09 3.88
CA ILE A 174 -15.74 18.74 5.16
C ILE A 174 -15.45 17.28 5.52
N CYS A 175 -15.58 16.38 4.55
CA CYS A 175 -15.29 14.95 4.71
C CYS A 175 -13.85 14.75 5.24
N GLU A 176 -12.86 15.34 4.57
CA GLU A 176 -11.46 15.26 4.99
C GLU A 176 -11.24 15.87 6.39
N LYS A 177 -11.88 17.00 6.71
CA LYS A 177 -11.79 17.63 8.05
C LYS A 177 -12.39 16.77 9.15
N VAL A 178 -13.55 16.15 8.92
CA VAL A 178 -14.20 15.26 9.89
C VAL A 178 -13.34 14.04 10.18
N TYR A 179 -12.83 13.38 9.13
CA TYR A 179 -12.06 12.15 9.28
C TYR A 179 -10.59 12.40 9.71
N LYS A 180 -10.10 13.64 9.63
CA LYS A 180 -8.85 14.08 10.25
C LYS A 180 -9.09 14.47 11.73
N LEU A 181 -9.53 13.48 12.51
CA LEU A 181 -9.73 13.60 13.95
C LEU A 181 -8.38 13.54 14.69
N ASP A 182 -8.18 14.46 15.64
CA ASP A 182 -7.02 14.40 16.54
C ASP A 182 -7.10 13.16 17.45
N SER A 183 -5.98 12.45 17.58
CA SER A 183 -5.92 11.17 18.30
C SER A 183 -6.32 11.26 19.78
N ARG A 184 -6.28 12.45 20.38
CA ARG A 184 -6.75 12.70 21.75
C ARG A 184 -8.25 12.50 21.92
N PHE A 185 -9.03 12.56 20.84
CA PHE A 185 -10.49 12.41 20.86
C PHE A 185 -10.95 11.01 20.41
N ASN A 186 -10.02 10.09 20.13
CA ASN A 186 -10.36 8.73 19.71
C ASN A 186 -11.21 7.97 20.74
N SER A 187 -11.07 8.28 22.04
CA SER A 187 -11.88 7.68 23.11
C SER A 187 -13.36 8.02 23.04
N GLY A 188 -13.74 9.08 22.30
CA GLY A 188 -15.13 9.41 22.03
C GLY A 188 -15.77 8.59 20.90
N LEU A 189 -14.95 7.87 20.12
CA LEU A 189 -15.45 7.00 19.06
C LEU A 189 -16.07 5.73 19.65
N CYS A 190 -17.19 5.30 19.08
CA CYS A 190 -17.89 4.09 19.51
C CYS A 190 -17.67 2.97 18.48
N PRO A 191 -16.85 1.94 18.79
CA PRO A 191 -16.54 0.87 17.83
C PRO A 191 -17.78 0.13 17.29
N ALA A 192 -18.83 -0.03 18.10
CA ALA A 192 -20.09 -0.64 17.68
C ALA A 192 -20.80 0.20 16.61
N LYS A 193 -20.85 1.52 16.78
CA LYS A 193 -21.42 2.43 15.76
C LYS A 193 -20.55 2.47 14.50
N LEU A 194 -19.23 2.49 14.65
CA LEU A 194 -18.31 2.41 13.52
C LEU A 194 -18.49 1.11 12.72
N THR A 195 -18.69 -0.01 13.41
CA THR A 195 -19.00 -1.32 12.81
C THR A 195 -20.28 -1.24 11.98
N GLU A 196 -21.37 -0.69 12.52
CA GLU A 196 -22.61 -0.49 11.78
C GLU A 196 -22.39 0.42 10.55
N ASN A 197 -21.69 1.54 10.75
CA ASN A 197 -21.47 2.57 9.73
C ASN A 197 -20.63 2.05 8.55
N VAL A 198 -19.55 1.33 8.82
CA VAL A 198 -18.68 0.72 7.80
C VAL A 198 -19.44 -0.34 7.01
N ASN A 199 -20.15 -1.24 7.69
CA ASN A 199 -20.93 -2.27 7.01
C ASN A 199 -22.03 -1.65 6.13
N LYS A 200 -22.66 -0.57 6.58
CA LYS A 200 -23.63 0.20 5.80
C LYS A 200 -22.97 0.83 4.55
N LEU A 201 -21.79 1.45 4.70
CA LEU A 201 -21.04 2.02 3.58
C LEU A 201 -20.63 0.98 2.53
N MET A 202 -20.33 -0.25 2.95
CA MET A 202 -20.05 -1.34 2.04
C MET A 202 -21.29 -1.83 1.28
N THR A 203 -22.52 -1.49 1.68
CA THR A 203 -23.71 -1.86 0.90
C THR A 203 -23.83 -0.98 -0.35
N GLU A 204 -23.95 -1.61 -1.53
CA GLU A 204 -24.01 -0.93 -2.83
C GLU A 204 -25.16 0.08 -2.93
N SER A 205 -26.23 -0.12 -2.16
CA SER A 205 -27.41 0.75 -2.16
C SER A 205 -27.26 2.05 -1.36
N PHE A 206 -26.20 2.22 -0.56
CA PHE A 206 -26.16 3.34 0.36
C PHE A 206 -25.76 4.66 -0.32
N ILE A 207 -24.88 4.63 -1.32
CA ILE A 207 -24.43 5.80 -2.07
C ILE A 207 -24.63 5.53 -3.55
N GLU A 208 -25.36 6.41 -4.25
CA GLU A 208 -25.73 6.26 -5.67
C GLU A 208 -24.50 6.13 -6.59
N SER A 209 -23.41 6.84 -6.27
CA SER A 209 -22.15 6.80 -7.01
C SER A 209 -21.19 5.78 -6.41
N LYS A 210 -20.90 4.71 -7.16
CA LYS A 210 -19.94 3.67 -6.75
C LYS A 210 -18.56 4.26 -6.40
N ILE A 211 -18.03 5.14 -7.25
CA ILE A 211 -16.71 5.78 -7.08
C ILE A 211 -16.67 6.63 -5.79
N ASP A 212 -17.73 7.38 -5.51
CA ASP A 212 -17.77 8.20 -4.29
C ASP A 212 -17.95 7.35 -3.04
N SER A 213 -18.70 6.24 -3.14
CA SER A 213 -18.82 5.25 -2.07
C SER A 213 -17.45 4.65 -1.72
N GLU A 214 -16.71 4.22 -2.74
CA GLU A 214 -15.35 3.70 -2.61
C GLU A 214 -14.40 4.73 -1.99
N ARG A 215 -14.44 5.99 -2.47
CA ARG A 215 -13.64 7.09 -1.91
C ARG A 215 -13.97 7.33 -0.43
N LEU A 216 -15.25 7.39 -0.08
CA LEU A 216 -15.71 7.64 1.28
C LEU A 216 -15.35 6.50 2.23
N LEU A 217 -15.43 5.26 1.74
CA LEU A 217 -14.99 4.07 2.46
C LEU A 217 -13.48 4.12 2.73
N CYS A 218 -12.66 4.45 1.72
CA CYS A 218 -11.22 4.62 1.89
C CYS A 218 -10.85 5.68 2.92
N VAL A 219 -11.53 6.84 2.91
CA VAL A 219 -11.30 7.91 3.90
C VAL A 219 -11.73 7.46 5.30
N THR A 220 -12.89 6.80 5.42
CA THR A 220 -13.40 6.26 6.69
C THR A 220 -12.43 5.25 7.30
N PHE A 221 -11.94 4.28 6.52
CA PHE A 221 -10.93 3.33 6.97
C PHE A 221 -9.58 3.98 7.27
N GLY A 222 -9.20 5.01 6.51
CA GLY A 222 -8.03 5.82 6.81
C GLY A 222 -8.08 6.41 8.23
N MET A 223 -9.24 6.92 8.63
CA MET A 223 -9.50 7.40 9.99
C MET A 223 -9.48 6.27 11.02
N ILE A 224 -10.17 5.14 10.77
CA ILE A 224 -10.20 3.99 11.70
C ILE A 224 -8.78 3.46 11.96
N ASN A 225 -7.97 3.34 10.91
CA ASN A 225 -6.58 2.93 11.02
C ASN A 225 -5.73 3.97 11.77
N HIS A 226 -5.92 5.27 11.52
CA HIS A 226 -5.23 6.33 12.28
C HIS A 226 -5.60 6.30 13.76
N ALA A 227 -6.87 6.02 14.07
CA ALA A 227 -7.37 5.89 15.42
C ALA A 227 -6.96 4.58 16.12
N ARG A 228 -6.28 3.65 15.40
CA ARG A 228 -5.90 2.31 15.86
C ARG A 228 -7.10 1.43 16.25
N LEU A 229 -8.26 1.66 15.62
CA LEU A 229 -9.52 0.97 15.91
C LEU A 229 -9.81 -0.19 14.94
N LEU A 230 -8.88 -0.54 14.05
CA LEU A 230 -9.12 -1.60 13.05
C LEU A 230 -9.44 -2.96 13.66
N ASP A 231 -8.84 -3.31 14.80
CA ASP A 231 -9.18 -4.55 15.52
C ASP A 231 -10.44 -4.41 16.39
N GLU A 232 -10.98 -3.21 16.57
CA GLU A 232 -12.20 -2.98 17.37
C GLU A 232 -13.45 -2.93 16.50
N VAL A 233 -13.30 -2.55 15.23
CA VAL A 233 -14.37 -2.44 14.24
C VAL A 233 -14.45 -3.73 13.43
N GLN A 234 -15.61 -4.40 13.44
CA GLN A 234 -15.83 -5.62 12.66
C GLN A 234 -16.46 -5.29 11.31
N PHE A 235 -15.98 -5.91 10.24
CA PHE A 235 -16.54 -5.72 8.90
C PHE A 235 -16.27 -6.94 8.02
N ASP A 236 -17.00 -7.04 6.93
CA ASP A 236 -16.77 -8.09 5.92
C ASP A 236 -15.49 -7.79 5.13
N VAL A 237 -14.41 -8.50 5.49
CA VAL A 237 -13.09 -8.30 4.89
C VAL A 237 -13.04 -8.81 3.45
N ILE A 238 -13.86 -9.81 3.09
CA ILE A 238 -13.96 -10.31 1.70
C ILE A 238 -14.60 -9.24 0.83
N LYS A 239 -15.71 -8.66 1.29
CA LYS A 239 -16.35 -7.54 0.60
C LYS A 239 -15.43 -6.32 0.48
N PHE A 240 -14.62 -6.05 1.50
CA PHE A 240 -13.61 -5.00 1.43
C PHE A 240 -12.52 -5.29 0.39
N TYR A 241 -12.14 -6.56 0.22
CA TYR A 241 -11.25 -7.01 -0.87
C TYR A 241 -11.88 -6.83 -2.25
N ASP A 242 -13.16 -7.15 -2.42
CA ASP A 242 -13.85 -6.94 -3.70
C ASP A 242 -13.90 -5.45 -4.07
N ILE A 243 -14.16 -4.60 -3.09
CA ILE A 243 -14.10 -3.13 -3.26
C ILE A 243 -12.67 -2.68 -3.59
N THR A 244 -11.65 -3.24 -2.95
CA THR A 244 -10.24 -2.94 -3.26
C THR A 244 -9.91 -3.31 -4.71
N THR A 245 -10.35 -4.48 -5.15
CA THR A 245 -10.19 -4.97 -6.53
C THR A 245 -10.89 -4.05 -7.52
N SER A 246 -12.13 -3.64 -7.21
CA SER A 246 -12.90 -2.68 -8.00
C SER A 246 -12.16 -1.34 -8.16
N ILE A 247 -11.66 -0.75 -7.07
CA ILE A 247 -10.89 0.50 -7.11
C ILE A 247 -9.65 0.37 -7.98
N LEU A 248 -8.90 -0.73 -7.86
CA LEU A 248 -7.69 -0.96 -8.66
C LEU A 248 -8.01 -1.21 -10.14
N SER A 249 -9.14 -1.85 -10.45
CA SER A 249 -9.59 -2.04 -11.84
C SER A 249 -9.91 -0.73 -12.55
N HIS A 250 -10.23 0.33 -11.79
CA HIS A 250 -10.45 1.67 -12.31
C HIS A 250 -9.16 2.48 -12.52
N ILE A 251 -7.99 1.93 -12.15
CA ILE A 251 -6.70 2.53 -12.49
C ILE A 251 -6.49 2.35 -14.00
N ASN A 252 -7.00 3.30 -14.76
CA ASN A 252 -6.87 3.32 -16.20
C ASN A 252 -5.41 3.50 -16.61
N GLU A 253 -5.02 2.91 -17.74
CA GLU A 253 -3.66 2.96 -18.27
C GLU A 253 -3.17 4.38 -18.58
N ASN A 254 -4.09 5.34 -18.74
CA ASN A 254 -3.76 6.70 -19.20
C ASN A 254 -3.56 7.75 -18.10
N ASN A 255 -3.90 7.45 -16.84
CA ASN A 255 -3.76 8.44 -15.77
C ASN A 255 -2.35 8.41 -15.16
N ASN A 256 -1.68 9.57 -15.18
CA ASN A 256 -0.36 9.75 -14.59
C ASN A 256 -0.39 9.91 -13.05
N SER A 257 -1.57 10.04 -12.45
CA SER A 257 -1.72 10.19 -11.01
C SER A 257 -2.69 9.17 -10.43
N TYR A 258 -2.24 8.49 -9.38
CA TYR A 258 -3.06 7.59 -8.60
C TYR A 258 -3.98 8.37 -7.65
N PRO A 259 -5.21 7.92 -7.40
CA PRO A 259 -6.09 8.56 -6.43
C PRO A 259 -5.43 8.63 -5.04
N LYS A 260 -5.37 9.84 -4.45
CA LYS A 260 -4.73 10.08 -3.14
C LYS A 260 -5.24 9.17 -2.01
N HIS A 261 -6.47 8.66 -2.13
CA HIS A 261 -7.08 7.80 -1.13
C HIS A 261 -6.57 6.34 -1.16
N LEU A 262 -5.84 5.91 -2.21
CA LEU A 262 -5.20 4.58 -2.25
C LEU A 262 -4.16 4.38 -1.15
N HIS A 263 -3.53 5.47 -0.70
CA HIS A 263 -2.64 5.43 0.46
C HIS A 263 -3.36 4.98 1.74
N TYR A 264 -4.61 5.39 1.93
CA TYR A 264 -5.43 4.92 3.06
C TYR A 264 -5.72 3.44 2.92
N LEU A 265 -6.08 2.98 1.73
CA LEU A 265 -6.37 1.57 1.44
C LEU A 265 -5.16 0.68 1.75
N SER A 266 -3.97 1.05 1.27
CA SER A 266 -2.71 0.35 1.56
C SER A 266 -2.40 0.30 3.06
N LYS A 267 -2.59 1.40 3.78
CA LYS A 267 -2.40 1.43 5.24
C LYS A 267 -3.40 0.54 5.98
N THR A 268 -4.66 0.53 5.55
CA THR A 268 -5.72 -0.31 6.11
C THR A 268 -5.41 -1.78 5.91
N TRP A 269 -5.01 -2.20 4.71
CA TRP A 269 -4.61 -3.60 4.45
C TRP A 269 -3.40 -4.03 5.27
N CYS A 270 -2.40 -3.17 5.46
CA CYS A 270 -1.33 -3.45 6.42
C CYS A 270 -1.85 -3.58 7.86
N GLY A 271 -2.89 -2.84 8.24
CA GLY A 271 -3.54 -3.00 9.54
C GLY A 271 -4.25 -4.35 9.66
N ILE A 272 -5.03 -4.73 8.65
CA ILE A 272 -5.74 -6.02 8.55
C ILE A 272 -4.76 -7.19 8.64
N PHE A 273 -3.67 -7.19 7.86
CA PHE A 273 -2.68 -8.28 7.89
C PHE A 273 -1.88 -8.39 9.19
N ASN A 274 -1.85 -7.35 10.00
CA ASN A 274 -1.19 -7.37 11.31
C ASN A 274 -2.20 -7.42 12.47
N GLY A 275 -3.49 -7.44 12.16
CA GLY A 275 -4.59 -7.46 13.12
C GLY A 275 -4.96 -8.89 13.52
N SER A 276 -5.78 -9.00 14.55
CA SER A 276 -6.22 -10.28 15.11
C SER A 276 -7.68 -10.61 14.82
N LYS A 277 -8.53 -9.59 14.58
CA LYS A 277 -9.98 -9.81 14.39
C LYS A 277 -10.38 -9.90 12.93
N ASN A 278 -9.90 -8.96 12.12
CA ASN A 278 -10.22 -8.90 10.70
C ASN A 278 -9.12 -9.62 9.91
N THR A 279 -9.10 -10.95 9.97
CA THR A 279 -8.07 -11.75 9.31
C THR A 279 -8.37 -11.89 7.82
N PHE A 280 -7.33 -11.79 6.99
CA PHE A 280 -7.42 -12.06 5.55
C PHE A 280 -6.15 -12.75 5.08
N LEU A 281 -6.32 -13.81 4.30
CA LEU A 281 -5.22 -14.58 3.73
C LEU A 281 -5.10 -14.35 2.22
N ILE A 282 -3.87 -14.19 1.76
CA ILE A 282 -3.49 -14.22 0.35
C ILE A 282 -3.35 -15.71 -0.03
N ASP A 283 -4.46 -16.28 -0.48
CA ASP A 283 -4.65 -17.70 -0.82
C ASP A 283 -4.80 -17.96 -2.33
N THR A 284 -4.65 -16.93 -3.16
CA THR A 284 -4.61 -17.04 -4.62
C THR A 284 -3.56 -16.10 -5.21
N ILE A 285 -3.07 -16.44 -6.41
CA ILE A 285 -2.20 -15.54 -7.20
C ILE A 285 -2.93 -14.25 -7.54
N ASP A 286 -4.25 -14.29 -7.76
CA ASP A 286 -5.05 -13.09 -8.01
C ASP A 286 -4.98 -12.10 -6.83
N LYS A 287 -5.23 -12.58 -5.61
CA LYS A 287 -5.06 -11.77 -4.39
C LYS A 287 -3.63 -11.23 -4.28
N LEU A 288 -2.62 -12.06 -4.55
CA LEU A 288 -1.21 -11.65 -4.52
C LEU A 288 -0.95 -10.48 -5.49
N THR A 289 -1.43 -10.57 -6.73
CA THR A 289 -1.28 -9.51 -7.73
C THR A 289 -1.96 -8.20 -7.34
N ILE A 290 -3.18 -8.30 -6.77
CA ILE A 290 -3.94 -7.13 -6.30
C ILE A 290 -3.20 -6.40 -5.18
N PHE A 291 -2.66 -7.13 -4.19
CA PHE A 291 -1.90 -6.51 -3.10
C PHE A 291 -0.55 -5.96 -3.55
N ALA A 292 0.14 -6.64 -4.46
CA ALA A 292 1.37 -6.11 -5.02
C ALA A 292 1.14 -4.82 -5.79
N ALA A 293 0.03 -4.69 -6.53
CA ALA A 293 -0.35 -3.45 -7.19
C ALA A 293 -0.51 -2.30 -6.17
N LEU A 294 -1.35 -2.53 -5.16
CA LEU A 294 -1.67 -1.55 -4.12
C LEU A 294 -0.42 -1.14 -3.34
N PHE A 295 0.44 -2.10 -2.99
CA PHE A 295 1.64 -1.85 -2.23
C PHE A 295 2.74 -1.21 -3.07
N SER A 296 2.85 -1.52 -4.36
CA SER A 296 3.78 -0.84 -5.28
C SER A 296 3.48 0.65 -5.35
N ILE A 297 2.22 1.04 -5.58
CA ILE A 297 1.79 2.44 -5.58
C ILE A 297 2.17 3.14 -4.26
N SER A 298 1.86 2.50 -3.13
CA SER A 298 2.14 3.06 -1.81
C SER A 298 3.63 3.17 -1.48
N VAL A 299 4.43 2.20 -1.92
CA VAL A 299 5.89 2.19 -1.73
C VAL A 299 6.52 3.27 -2.60
N SER A 300 6.15 3.37 -3.88
CA SER A 300 6.60 4.43 -4.78
C SER A 300 6.34 5.81 -4.23
N GLU A 301 5.09 6.12 -3.83
CA GLU A 301 4.77 7.42 -3.25
C GLU A 301 5.59 7.75 -2.00
N LYS A 302 5.89 6.73 -1.18
CA LYS A 302 6.71 6.92 0.03
C LYS A 302 8.16 7.22 -0.35
N LEU A 303 8.73 6.49 -1.31
CA LEU A 303 10.11 6.68 -1.78
C LEU A 303 10.28 8.02 -2.49
N ASP A 304 9.32 8.43 -3.33
CA ASP A 304 9.35 9.69 -4.07
C ASP A 304 9.35 10.90 -3.10
N LYS A 305 8.51 10.87 -2.05
CA LYS A 305 8.42 11.92 -1.01
C LYS A 305 9.69 12.02 -0.15
N LEU A 306 10.45 10.94 -0.02
CA LEU A 306 11.68 10.91 0.78
C LEU A 306 12.88 11.51 0.06
N GLY A 307 12.71 11.94 -1.19
CA GLY A 307 13.74 12.63 -1.97
C GLY A 307 14.41 13.80 -1.26
N ASP A 308 13.72 14.43 -0.31
CA ASP A 308 14.17 15.64 0.40
C ASP A 308 14.38 15.43 1.91
N ILE A 309 13.99 14.28 2.48
CA ILE A 309 13.92 14.07 3.94
C ILE A 309 14.86 12.95 4.38
N ARG A 310 15.68 13.21 5.40
CA ARG A 310 16.91 12.44 5.68
C ARG A 310 16.76 10.99 6.16
N ASN A 311 15.59 10.47 6.56
CA ASN A 311 15.52 9.13 7.16
C ASN A 311 14.31 8.29 6.67
N LEU A 312 14.56 7.35 5.74
CA LEU A 312 13.61 6.27 5.47
C LEU A 312 13.71 5.24 6.61
N GLU A 313 12.64 5.06 7.38
CA GLU A 313 12.55 3.94 8.32
C GLU A 313 11.90 2.73 7.62
N VAL A 314 12.67 1.64 7.47
CA VAL A 314 12.19 0.35 6.94
C VAL A 314 11.67 -0.51 8.09
N ASN A 315 10.47 -0.16 8.55
CA ASN A 315 9.76 -0.91 9.58
C ASN A 315 9.12 -2.20 9.03
N LYS A 316 8.61 -3.04 9.94
CA LYS A 316 7.90 -4.30 9.64
C LYS A 316 6.87 -4.17 8.51
N LYS A 317 6.05 -3.11 8.53
CA LYS A 317 5.00 -2.88 7.52
C LYS A 317 5.59 -2.62 6.14
N LEU A 318 6.72 -1.91 6.04
CA LEU A 318 7.38 -1.71 4.75
C LEU A 318 8.04 -3.00 4.24
N LYS A 319 8.68 -3.79 5.12
CA LYS A 319 9.23 -5.10 4.77
C LYS A 319 8.15 -6.04 4.20
N GLN A 320 7.01 -6.13 4.87
CA GLN A 320 5.84 -6.89 4.41
C GLN A 320 5.37 -6.48 3.01
N LYS A 321 5.26 -5.16 2.75
CA LYS A 321 4.91 -4.64 1.41
C LYS A 321 5.94 -5.06 0.36
N LEU A 322 7.22 -4.84 0.65
CA LEU A 322 8.33 -5.19 -0.24
C LEU A 322 8.38 -6.69 -0.55
N LEU A 323 8.03 -7.55 0.41
CA LEU A 323 7.99 -9.01 0.20
C LEU A 323 6.82 -9.45 -0.69
N ILE A 324 5.64 -8.84 -0.54
CA ILE A 324 4.49 -9.12 -1.43
C ILE A 324 4.81 -8.69 -2.87
N ILE A 325 5.42 -7.52 -3.03
CA ILE A 325 5.85 -7.02 -4.35
C ILE A 325 6.88 -7.98 -4.93
N TYR A 326 7.90 -8.36 -4.16
CA TYR A 326 8.94 -9.29 -4.57
C TYR A 326 8.40 -10.66 -4.98
N LEU A 327 7.50 -11.28 -4.20
CA LEU A 327 6.87 -12.55 -4.56
C LEU A 327 6.06 -12.45 -5.85
N THR A 328 5.40 -11.31 -6.07
CA THR A 328 4.70 -11.05 -7.33
C THR A 328 5.67 -10.95 -8.50
N MET A 329 6.84 -10.33 -8.32
CA MET A 329 7.87 -10.29 -9.36
C MET A 329 8.44 -11.69 -9.67
N ILE A 330 8.49 -12.60 -8.71
CA ILE A 330 8.89 -14.01 -8.94
C ILE A 330 7.91 -14.72 -9.88
N VAL A 331 6.60 -14.62 -9.60
CA VAL A 331 5.55 -15.28 -10.40
C VAL A 331 5.16 -14.52 -11.67
N PHE A 332 5.67 -13.29 -11.85
CA PHE A 332 5.30 -12.39 -12.93
C PHE A 332 5.35 -13.01 -14.34
N PRO A 333 6.40 -13.77 -14.72
CA PRO A 333 6.46 -14.40 -16.05
C PRO A 333 5.31 -15.38 -16.35
N THR A 334 4.61 -15.84 -15.32
CA THR A 334 3.52 -16.82 -15.43
C THR A 334 2.12 -16.17 -15.33
N ILE A 335 2.05 -14.87 -15.04
CA ILE A 335 0.78 -14.15 -14.93
C ILE A 335 0.24 -13.86 -16.32
N ASP A 336 -1.06 -14.07 -16.51
CA ASP A 336 -1.74 -13.66 -17.75
C ASP A 336 -1.82 -12.13 -17.87
N HIS A 337 -0.87 -11.57 -18.64
CA HIS A 337 -0.78 -10.14 -18.90
C HIS A 337 -1.97 -9.57 -19.69
N ALA A 338 -2.74 -10.40 -20.41
CA ALA A 338 -3.93 -9.92 -21.11
C ALA A 338 -5.04 -9.52 -20.13
N THR A 339 -5.13 -10.20 -18.98
CA THR A 339 -6.12 -9.91 -17.95
C THR A 339 -5.69 -8.79 -17.00
N LYS A 340 -4.38 -8.53 -16.87
CA LYS A 340 -3.81 -7.57 -15.91
C LYS A 340 -2.72 -6.68 -16.53
N PRO A 341 -3.01 -5.97 -17.64
CA PRO A 341 -2.01 -5.13 -18.31
C PRO A 341 -1.48 -4.00 -17.39
N TRP A 342 -2.33 -3.53 -16.46
CA TRP A 342 -1.97 -2.50 -15.47
C TRP A 342 -0.84 -2.92 -14.52
N LEU A 343 -0.63 -4.23 -14.27
CA LEU A 343 0.34 -4.72 -13.28
C LEU A 343 1.78 -4.39 -13.71
N HIS A 344 2.08 -4.59 -14.99
CA HIS A 344 3.39 -4.27 -15.57
C HIS A 344 3.74 -2.78 -15.36
N LYS A 345 2.81 -1.88 -15.68
CA LYS A 345 2.98 -0.43 -15.51
C LYS A 345 3.22 -0.04 -14.05
N ILE A 346 2.48 -0.64 -13.11
CA ILE A 346 2.63 -0.36 -11.68
C ILE A 346 3.97 -0.88 -11.14
N LEU A 347 4.44 -2.05 -11.58
CA LEU A 347 5.73 -2.59 -11.18
C LEU A 347 6.90 -1.76 -11.76
N ILE A 348 6.78 -1.26 -12.99
CA ILE A 348 7.73 -0.27 -13.54
C ILE A 348 7.75 1.00 -12.68
N TYR A 349 6.59 1.46 -12.19
CA TYR A 349 6.54 2.64 -11.34
C TYR A 349 7.31 2.45 -10.01
N VAL A 350 7.18 1.30 -9.34
CA VAL A 350 7.99 1.02 -8.13
C VAL A 350 9.47 0.79 -8.43
N HIS A 351 9.80 0.19 -9.57
CA HIS A 351 11.18 0.10 -10.05
C HIS A 351 11.83 1.48 -10.19
N ASN A 352 11.16 2.42 -10.88
CA ASN A 352 11.67 3.77 -11.08
C ASN A 352 11.84 4.55 -9.76
N SER A 353 10.91 4.39 -8.82
CA SER A 353 11.03 4.99 -7.49
C SER A 353 12.19 4.38 -6.68
N LEU A 354 12.40 3.06 -6.75
CA LEU A 354 13.54 2.39 -6.12
C LEU A 354 14.87 2.85 -6.72
N LYS A 355 14.95 2.93 -8.05
CA LYS A 355 16.10 3.47 -8.80
C LYS A 355 16.45 4.88 -8.32
N THR A 356 15.47 5.78 -8.36
CA THR A 356 15.62 7.17 -7.91
C THR A 356 16.05 7.26 -6.44
N PHE A 357 15.53 6.39 -5.57
CA PHE A 357 15.90 6.34 -4.16
C PHE A 357 17.37 5.91 -3.97
N ILE A 358 17.81 4.88 -4.68
CA ILE A 358 19.21 4.38 -4.66
C ILE A 358 20.17 5.45 -5.19
N ASP A 359 19.81 6.11 -6.28
CA ASP A 359 20.63 7.13 -6.96
C ASP A 359 20.92 8.34 -6.06
N LYS A 360 20.00 8.68 -5.16
CA LYS A 360 20.17 9.79 -4.19
C LYS A 360 21.18 9.48 -3.07
N LYS A 361 21.81 8.29 -3.06
CA LYS A 361 22.80 7.83 -2.06
C LYS A 361 22.30 7.89 -0.61
N THR A 362 20.99 7.94 -0.40
CA THR A 362 20.38 7.90 0.95
C THR A 362 20.37 6.49 1.53
N ILE A 363 20.49 5.46 0.68
CA ILE A 363 20.45 4.04 1.06
C ILE A 363 21.58 3.65 2.02
N SER A 364 22.75 4.30 1.95
CA SER A 364 23.89 4.01 2.82
C SER A 364 23.60 4.31 4.30
N ASN A 365 22.64 5.18 4.60
CA ASN A 365 22.22 5.55 5.96
C ASN A 365 21.30 4.51 6.61
N LEU A 366 20.83 3.52 5.85
CA LEU A 366 19.93 2.48 6.36
C LEU A 366 20.72 1.35 7.02
N THR A 367 20.06 0.56 7.89
CA THR A 367 20.64 -0.69 8.39
C THR A 367 20.87 -1.65 7.22
N ILE A 368 21.88 -2.53 7.33
CA ILE A 368 22.19 -3.51 6.26
C ILE A 368 20.96 -4.34 5.90
N GLU A 369 20.20 -4.80 6.89
CA GLU A 369 18.94 -5.52 6.68
C GLU A 369 17.92 -4.70 5.86
N SER A 370 17.75 -3.42 6.19
CA SER A 370 16.86 -2.51 5.46
C SER A 370 17.30 -2.33 4.01
N GLN A 371 18.62 -2.25 3.78
CA GLN A 371 19.19 -2.18 2.44
C GLN A 371 18.94 -3.47 1.67
N CYS A 372 19.08 -4.64 2.30
CA CYS A 372 18.80 -5.95 1.68
C CYS A 372 17.40 -5.97 1.05
N PHE A 373 16.35 -5.60 1.79
CA PHE A 373 14.97 -5.60 1.26
C PHE A 373 14.78 -4.67 0.05
N ILE A 374 15.41 -3.49 0.08
CA ILE A 374 15.32 -2.51 -1.01
C ILE A 374 16.08 -3.01 -2.23
N PHE A 375 17.32 -3.47 -2.04
CA PHE A 375 18.15 -4.00 -3.11
C PHE A 375 17.51 -5.24 -3.74
N GLN A 376 16.96 -6.16 -2.95
CA GLN A 376 16.27 -7.36 -3.49
C GLN A 376 15.14 -7.00 -4.45
N ASN A 377 14.28 -6.05 -4.05
CA ASN A 377 13.23 -5.57 -4.94
C ASN A 377 13.79 -4.86 -6.17
N TYR A 378 14.82 -4.03 -6.00
CA TYR A 378 15.47 -3.35 -7.11
C TYR A 378 16.06 -4.36 -8.11
N PHE A 379 16.92 -5.28 -7.67
CA PHE A 379 17.51 -6.33 -8.50
C PHE A 379 16.47 -7.16 -9.23
N LYS A 380 15.44 -7.64 -8.51
CA LYS A 380 14.39 -8.45 -9.14
C LYS A 380 13.66 -7.67 -10.22
N SER A 381 13.34 -6.40 -9.97
CA SER A 381 12.70 -5.54 -10.96
C SER A 381 13.61 -5.20 -12.15
N THR A 382 14.91 -4.99 -11.92
CA THR A 382 15.88 -4.73 -13.00
C THR A 382 15.98 -5.93 -13.95
N VAL A 383 16.08 -7.14 -13.41
CA VAL A 383 16.08 -8.37 -14.21
C VAL A 383 14.75 -8.53 -14.95
N LEU A 384 13.64 -8.26 -14.27
CA LEU A 384 12.31 -8.40 -14.87
C LEU A 384 12.09 -7.47 -16.08
N PHE A 385 12.62 -6.25 -16.02
CA PHE A 385 12.43 -5.23 -17.06
C PHE A 385 13.59 -5.10 -18.03
N ASP A 386 14.57 -6.00 -17.96
CA ASP A 386 15.81 -5.96 -18.76
C ASP A 386 16.49 -4.57 -18.71
N ASP A 387 16.45 -3.91 -17.54
CA ASP A 387 17.11 -2.62 -17.35
C ASP A 387 18.61 -2.81 -17.07
N VAL A 388 19.43 -1.90 -17.57
CA VAL A 388 20.88 -1.99 -17.46
C VAL A 388 21.35 -1.29 -16.19
N PHE A 389 22.15 -1.99 -15.37
CA PHE A 389 22.82 -1.36 -14.23
C PHE A 389 23.78 -0.28 -14.71
N LEU A 390 23.58 0.95 -14.24
CA LEU A 390 24.52 2.03 -14.49
C LEU A 390 25.80 1.80 -13.65
N PRO A 391 27.00 2.16 -14.13
CA PRO A 391 28.25 1.89 -13.41
C PRO A 391 28.28 2.42 -11.97
N TYR A 392 27.65 3.56 -11.72
CA TYR A 392 27.58 4.10 -10.34
C TYR A 392 26.66 3.26 -9.45
N GLN A 393 25.60 2.64 -9.98
CA GLN A 393 24.71 1.74 -9.21
C GLN A 393 25.44 0.46 -8.84
N GLN A 394 26.28 -0.06 -9.75
CA GLN A 394 27.18 -1.17 -9.46
C GLN A 394 28.11 -0.83 -8.30
N SER A 395 28.72 0.36 -8.29
CA SER A 395 29.57 0.77 -7.16
C SER A 395 28.82 0.86 -5.81
N ILE A 396 27.57 1.34 -5.82
CA ILE A 396 26.73 1.38 -4.63
C ILE A 396 26.45 -0.05 -4.13
N PHE A 397 26.18 -0.96 -5.06
CA PHE A 397 25.93 -2.36 -4.74
C PHE A 397 27.18 -3.07 -4.23
N ILE A 398 28.33 -2.90 -4.87
CA ILE A 398 29.61 -3.44 -4.40
C ILE A 398 29.87 -2.96 -2.98
N GLY A 399 29.72 -1.66 -2.69
CA GLY A 399 29.87 -1.13 -1.33
C GLY A 399 28.81 -1.65 -0.33
N PHE A 400 27.62 -2.07 -0.79
CA PHE A 400 26.66 -2.78 0.05
C PHE A 400 27.12 -4.21 0.33
N LEU A 401 27.55 -4.94 -0.71
CA LEU A 401 28.02 -6.31 -0.56
C LEU A 401 29.29 -6.36 0.31
N GLU A 402 30.24 -5.43 0.18
CA GLU A 402 31.43 -5.34 1.03
C GLU A 402 31.04 -5.17 2.50
N ARG A 403 30.05 -4.32 2.79
CA ARG A 403 29.50 -4.16 4.14
C ARG A 403 28.76 -5.40 4.63
N LEU A 404 28.08 -6.11 3.72
CA LEU A 404 27.45 -7.37 4.05
C LEU A 404 28.55 -8.41 4.41
N SER A 405 29.63 -8.48 3.65
CA SER A 405 30.75 -9.41 3.88
C SER A 405 31.55 -9.15 5.16
N SER A 406 31.52 -7.92 5.67
CA SER A 406 32.15 -7.58 6.96
C SER A 406 31.26 -7.92 8.16
N TYR A 407 29.99 -8.28 7.93
CA TYR A 407 29.14 -8.80 8.97
C TYR A 407 29.67 -10.18 9.40
N PRO A 408 29.85 -10.45 10.73
CA PRO A 408 30.52 -11.64 11.26
C PRO A 408 29.95 -13.00 10.82
N SER A 409 28.86 -12.96 10.09
CA SER A 409 28.00 -14.07 9.76
C SER A 409 27.57 -14.09 8.28
N SER A 410 28.04 -13.14 7.48
CA SER A 410 27.91 -13.21 6.03
C SER A 410 29.14 -13.90 5.47
N ASN A 411 28.96 -15.13 4.98
CA ASN A 411 30.00 -15.75 4.19
C ASN A 411 30.27 -14.93 2.92
N ARG A 412 31.55 -14.93 2.51
CA ARG A 412 32.15 -14.07 1.49
C ARG A 412 31.67 -14.40 0.07
N LEU A 413 30.38 -14.21 -0.21
CA LEU A 413 29.82 -14.33 -1.56
C LEU A 413 29.97 -13.01 -2.34
N LEU A 414 31.18 -12.44 -2.35
CA LEU A 414 31.47 -11.24 -3.13
C LEU A 414 31.88 -11.62 -4.55
N LEU A 415 31.10 -11.18 -5.53
CA LEU A 415 31.51 -11.14 -6.92
C LEU A 415 32.46 -9.97 -7.12
N SER A 416 33.73 -10.25 -7.43
CA SER A 416 34.69 -9.25 -7.90
C SER A 416 34.28 -8.74 -9.28
N ASP A 417 34.29 -7.42 -9.45
CA ASP A 417 33.96 -6.74 -10.70
C ASP A 417 35.11 -6.90 -11.71
N SER A 418 35.09 -7.99 -12.51
CA SER A 418 36.06 -8.20 -13.59
C SER A 418 35.63 -7.44 -14.85
N ASN A 419 35.99 -6.16 -14.94
CA ASN A 419 35.68 -5.27 -16.06
C ASN A 419 36.44 -5.58 -17.38
N ASN A 420 36.66 -6.86 -17.76
CA ASN A 420 37.30 -7.21 -19.02
C ASN A 420 36.80 -8.55 -19.57
N ASP A 421 36.17 -8.50 -20.76
CA ASP A 421 35.95 -9.47 -21.86
C ASP A 421 35.74 -10.98 -21.62
N ASP A 422 35.94 -11.52 -20.42
CA ASP A 422 35.83 -12.96 -20.18
C ASP A 422 34.81 -13.28 -19.08
N ASN A 423 33.53 -13.28 -19.48
CA ASN A 423 32.39 -13.75 -18.67
C ASN A 423 32.68 -15.11 -18.00
N ARG A 424 33.59 -15.93 -18.55
CA ARG A 424 33.95 -17.23 -17.98
C ARG A 424 34.71 -17.09 -16.67
N ASN A 425 35.59 -16.10 -16.53
CA ASN A 425 36.29 -15.86 -15.27
C ASN A 425 35.30 -15.40 -14.19
N THR A 426 34.32 -14.58 -14.55
CA THR A 426 33.25 -14.18 -13.63
C THR A 426 32.41 -15.39 -13.19
N ILE A 427 32.00 -16.27 -14.11
CA ILE A 427 31.27 -17.51 -13.78
C ILE A 427 32.12 -18.42 -12.90
N LYS A 428 33.41 -18.55 -13.22
CA LYS A 428 34.37 -19.35 -12.46
C LYS A 428 34.50 -18.85 -11.02
N GLU A 429 34.74 -17.56 -10.84
CA GLU A 429 34.83 -16.92 -9.52
C GLU A 429 33.53 -17.07 -8.75
N PHE A 430 32.38 -16.83 -9.40
CA PHE A 430 31.06 -17.06 -8.80
C PHE A 430 30.90 -18.48 -8.26
N LEU A 431 31.17 -19.50 -9.09
CA LEU A 431 31.02 -20.90 -8.72
C LEU A 431 31.96 -21.27 -7.55
N TYR A 432 33.21 -20.83 -7.59
CA TYR A 432 34.16 -21.06 -6.51
C TYR A 432 33.68 -20.44 -5.18
N CYS A 433 33.26 -19.17 -5.22
CA CYS A 433 32.71 -18.47 -4.05
C CYS A 433 31.45 -19.16 -3.53
N LEU A 434 30.58 -19.64 -4.42
CA LEU A 434 29.35 -20.34 -4.06
C LEU A 434 29.65 -21.68 -3.38
N ILE A 435 30.53 -22.51 -3.96
CA ILE A 435 30.95 -23.79 -3.37
C ILE A 435 31.54 -23.55 -1.99
N THR A 436 32.50 -22.61 -1.88
CA THR A 436 33.15 -22.27 -0.62
C THR A 436 32.15 -21.80 0.43
N SER A 437 31.18 -20.97 0.04
CA SER A 437 30.17 -20.43 0.97
C SER A 437 29.19 -21.48 1.45
N LEU A 438 28.80 -22.44 0.60
CA LEU A 438 27.88 -23.53 0.94
C LEU A 438 28.55 -24.69 1.69
N HIS A 439 29.88 -24.82 1.62
CA HIS A 439 30.68 -25.81 2.35
C HIS A 439 31.20 -25.29 3.69
N ASP A 440 31.09 -23.99 3.95
CA ASP A 440 31.62 -23.37 5.17
C ASP A 440 30.99 -23.95 6.45
N GLY A 441 31.84 -24.45 7.34
CA GLY A 441 31.41 -25.13 8.57
C GLY A 441 30.66 -24.21 9.55
N MET A 442 30.93 -22.91 9.56
CA MET A 442 30.18 -21.97 10.41
C MET A 442 28.76 -21.76 9.88
N TYR A 443 28.61 -21.63 8.56
CA TYR A 443 27.30 -21.60 7.90
C TYR A 443 26.50 -22.87 8.16
N ILE A 444 27.10 -24.04 7.94
CA ILE A 444 26.44 -25.34 8.15
C ILE A 444 26.00 -25.48 9.61
N LYS A 445 26.92 -25.20 10.55
CA LYS A 445 26.62 -25.26 11.99
C LYS A 445 25.46 -24.34 12.35
N LYS A 446 25.50 -23.09 11.88
CA LYS A 446 24.44 -22.11 12.14
C LYS A 446 23.10 -22.53 11.54
N LEU A 447 23.11 -23.07 10.32
CA LEU A 447 21.90 -23.56 9.68
C LEU A 447 21.28 -24.72 10.48
N HIS A 448 22.09 -25.62 11.02
CA HIS A 448 21.63 -26.70 11.88
C HIS A 448 21.15 -26.24 13.26
N GLU A 449 21.80 -25.25 13.85
CA GLU A 449 21.48 -24.78 15.21
C GLU A 449 20.29 -23.83 15.23
N GLU A 450 20.16 -22.95 14.23
CA GLU A 450 19.17 -21.86 14.23
C GLU A 450 18.02 -22.06 13.24
N GLU A 451 18.15 -23.01 12.31
CA GLU A 451 17.19 -23.27 11.21
C GLU A 451 16.85 -22.03 10.36
N LYS A 452 17.68 -20.98 10.42
CA LYS A 452 17.38 -19.67 9.84
C LYS A 452 18.64 -18.97 9.31
N LEU A 453 18.44 -18.14 8.28
CA LEU A 453 19.43 -17.16 7.81
C LEU A 453 19.18 -15.80 8.46
N ILE A 454 20.25 -15.12 8.86
CA ILE A 454 20.23 -13.86 9.65
C ILE A 454 19.35 -12.77 9.06
N LEU A 455 19.29 -12.67 7.74
CA LEU A 455 18.52 -11.63 7.07
C LEU A 455 17.00 -11.89 7.09
N TYR A 456 16.58 -13.13 7.34
CA TYR A 456 15.19 -13.57 7.18
C TYR A 456 14.61 -14.28 8.41
N GLU A 457 15.32 -14.30 9.54
CA GLU A 457 14.95 -15.06 10.74
C GLU A 457 13.52 -14.75 11.24
N ASP A 458 13.13 -13.48 11.12
CA ASP A 458 11.80 -12.99 11.53
C ASP A 458 10.84 -12.84 10.36
N THR A 459 11.30 -12.98 9.11
CA THR A 459 10.48 -12.69 7.92
C THR A 459 9.27 -13.60 7.85
N LYS A 460 9.47 -14.91 8.06
CA LYS A 460 8.38 -15.90 8.01
C LYS A 460 7.27 -15.62 9.01
N ASN A 461 7.65 -15.46 10.27
CA ASN A 461 6.69 -15.33 11.37
C ASN A 461 6.07 -13.94 11.46
N THR A 462 6.77 -12.90 10.99
CA THR A 462 6.32 -11.52 11.17
C THR A 462 5.78 -10.89 9.90
N CYS A 463 6.37 -11.14 8.74
CA CYS A 463 6.12 -10.36 7.53
C CYS A 463 5.32 -11.11 6.47
N ILE A 464 5.30 -12.44 6.45
CA ILE A 464 4.61 -13.22 5.40
C ILE A 464 3.50 -14.15 5.91
N SER A 465 3.15 -14.10 7.19
CA SER A 465 2.10 -14.95 7.79
C SER A 465 0.71 -14.77 7.17
N MET A 466 0.48 -13.69 6.41
CA MET A 466 -0.74 -13.44 5.65
C MET A 466 -0.77 -14.15 4.29
N ILE A 467 0.33 -14.72 3.82
CA ILE A 467 0.41 -15.49 2.57
C ILE A 467 0.25 -16.96 2.94
N SER A 468 -0.72 -17.64 2.34
CA SER A 468 -0.89 -19.08 2.58
C SER A 468 0.29 -19.87 2.01
N ASP A 469 0.68 -20.95 2.69
CA ASP A 469 1.72 -21.87 2.19
C ASP A 469 1.33 -22.47 0.83
N ASP A 470 0.04 -22.65 0.57
CA ASP A 470 -0.48 -23.15 -0.72
C ASP A 470 -0.17 -22.19 -1.87
N VAL A 471 -0.32 -20.87 -1.67
CA VAL A 471 0.05 -19.87 -2.69
C VAL A 471 1.54 -19.85 -2.92
N VAL A 472 2.34 -19.96 -1.85
CA VAL A 472 3.80 -20.05 -1.98
C VAL A 472 4.13 -21.27 -2.85
N GLN A 473 3.62 -22.45 -2.51
CA GLN A 473 3.86 -23.66 -3.31
C GLN A 473 3.37 -23.52 -4.76
N GLN A 474 2.20 -22.90 -4.98
CA GLN A 474 1.66 -22.65 -6.31
C GLN A 474 2.57 -21.74 -7.14
N VAL A 475 3.02 -20.62 -6.56
CA VAL A 475 3.97 -19.69 -7.21
C VAL A 475 5.22 -20.42 -7.66
N PHE A 476 5.87 -21.16 -6.74
CA PHE A 476 7.12 -21.83 -7.05
C PHE A 476 6.94 -22.99 -8.04
N SER A 477 5.81 -23.71 -8.00
CA SER A 477 5.50 -24.77 -8.97
C SER A 477 5.26 -24.22 -10.39
N LEU A 478 4.64 -23.04 -10.50
CA LEU A 478 4.46 -22.36 -11.80
C LEU A 478 5.79 -21.86 -12.36
N CYS A 479 6.63 -21.25 -11.53
CA CYS A 479 7.96 -20.81 -11.92
C CYS A 479 8.84 -21.99 -12.34
N GLU A 480 8.78 -23.10 -11.60
CA GLU A 480 9.44 -24.36 -11.94
C GLU A 480 9.01 -24.85 -13.34
N SER A 481 7.70 -24.91 -13.58
CA SER A 481 7.13 -25.31 -14.87
C SER A 481 7.53 -24.38 -16.00
N HIS A 482 7.67 -23.08 -15.74
CA HIS A 482 8.13 -22.09 -16.71
C HIS A 482 9.61 -22.29 -17.07
N LEU A 483 10.49 -22.43 -16.08
CA LEU A 483 11.91 -22.70 -16.31
C LEU A 483 12.16 -24.05 -17.02
N CYS A 484 11.30 -25.04 -16.80
CA CYS A 484 11.36 -26.32 -17.53
C CYS A 484 11.07 -26.16 -19.03
N LYS A 485 10.19 -25.22 -19.43
CA LYS A 485 9.89 -24.96 -20.85
C LYS A 485 11.09 -24.34 -21.55
N ASP A 486 11.73 -23.36 -20.90
CA ASP A 486 12.93 -22.71 -21.44
C ASP A 486 14.09 -23.71 -21.61
N LYS A 487 14.18 -24.72 -20.74
CA LYS A 487 15.19 -25.79 -20.84
C LYS A 487 15.06 -26.62 -22.12
N LEU A 488 13.83 -26.90 -22.58
CA LEU A 488 13.58 -27.72 -23.78
C LEU A 488 14.07 -27.06 -25.08
N GLU A 489 14.20 -25.73 -25.08
CA GLU A 489 14.61 -24.97 -26.26
C GLU A 489 16.14 -24.82 -26.39
N LEU A 490 16.90 -25.18 -25.34
CA LEU A 490 18.35 -25.05 -25.30
C LEU A 490 19.04 -26.37 -25.64
N SER A 491 19.49 -26.52 -26.90
CA SER A 491 20.28 -27.68 -27.35
C SER A 491 21.63 -27.75 -26.62
N THR A 492 22.01 -28.94 -26.17
CA THR A 492 23.24 -29.22 -25.42
C THR A 492 24.53 -29.23 -26.25
N ASP A 493 24.46 -28.91 -27.54
CA ASP A 493 25.59 -29.02 -28.49
C ASP A 493 26.60 -27.87 -28.39
N SER A 494 26.68 -27.25 -27.22
CA SER A 494 27.71 -26.28 -26.84
C SER A 494 29.11 -26.78 -27.19
N GLU A 495 29.83 -26.03 -28.04
CA GLU A 495 31.19 -26.33 -28.48
C GLU A 495 32.22 -26.09 -27.37
N HIS A 496 31.90 -25.27 -26.34
CA HIS A 496 32.89 -24.88 -25.34
C HIS A 496 32.93 -25.79 -24.08
N HIS A 497 33.89 -26.71 -24.05
CA HIS A 497 34.11 -27.67 -22.96
C HIS A 497 34.11 -27.06 -21.54
N THR A 498 34.74 -25.89 -21.34
CA THR A 498 34.78 -25.20 -20.03
C THR A 498 33.40 -24.82 -19.52
N LEU A 499 32.53 -24.29 -20.38
CA LEU A 499 31.19 -23.89 -19.97
C LEU A 499 30.32 -25.11 -19.65
N LYS A 500 30.54 -26.23 -20.36
CA LYS A 500 29.92 -27.52 -20.03
C LYS A 500 30.29 -27.98 -18.61
N ILE A 501 31.55 -27.80 -18.19
CA ILE A 501 31.97 -28.06 -16.80
C ILE A 501 31.25 -27.13 -15.83
N TYR A 502 31.19 -25.82 -16.10
CA TYR A 502 30.49 -24.87 -15.23
C TYR A 502 29.00 -25.16 -15.09
N ASN A 503 28.35 -25.56 -16.17
CA ASN A 503 26.95 -25.99 -16.17
C ASN A 503 26.75 -27.28 -15.35
N GLN A 504 27.66 -28.25 -15.47
CA GLN A 504 27.62 -29.48 -14.67
C GLN A 504 27.80 -29.19 -13.18
N LEU A 505 28.76 -28.32 -12.83
CA LEU A 505 28.98 -27.87 -11.46
C LEU A 505 27.74 -27.19 -10.89
N MET A 506 27.16 -26.26 -11.64
CA MET A 506 25.98 -25.54 -11.18
C MET A 506 24.79 -26.50 -10.97
N LYS A 507 24.60 -27.50 -11.84
CA LYS A 507 23.60 -28.57 -11.61
C LYS A 507 23.84 -29.34 -10.32
N MET A 508 25.08 -29.74 -10.05
CA MET A 508 25.43 -30.45 -8.82
C MET A 508 25.17 -29.60 -7.58
N ILE A 509 25.50 -28.32 -7.63
CA ILE A 509 25.22 -27.36 -6.56
C ILE A 509 23.72 -27.23 -6.35
N ILE A 510 22.92 -27.03 -7.41
CA ILE A 510 21.46 -26.88 -7.29
C ILE A 510 20.82 -28.13 -6.69
N ASN A 511 21.17 -29.32 -7.19
CA ASN A 511 20.63 -30.58 -6.66
C ASN A 511 20.95 -30.74 -5.17
N SER A 512 22.22 -30.53 -4.81
CA SER A 512 22.68 -30.63 -3.44
C SER A 512 22.02 -29.59 -2.53
N PHE A 513 21.93 -28.35 -2.99
CA PHE A 513 21.32 -27.25 -2.26
C PHE A 513 19.81 -27.45 -2.08
N ASN A 514 19.12 -28.01 -3.09
CA ASN A 514 17.71 -28.37 -2.99
C ASN A 514 17.49 -29.46 -1.93
N GLU A 515 18.39 -30.44 -1.81
CA GLU A 515 18.28 -31.53 -0.84
C GLU A 515 18.64 -31.12 0.60
N SER A 516 19.81 -30.49 0.79
CA SER A 516 20.41 -30.30 2.12
C SER A 516 20.68 -28.84 2.50
N ASN A 517 20.43 -27.86 1.63
CA ASN A 517 20.75 -26.43 1.81
C ASN A 517 22.26 -26.09 1.94
N TYR A 518 23.13 -27.09 1.96
CA TYR A 518 24.60 -26.94 2.03
C TYR A 518 25.28 -28.03 1.20
N LEU A 519 26.59 -27.90 1.01
CA LEU A 519 27.44 -28.92 0.40
C LEU A 519 28.18 -29.66 1.51
N ASP A 520 27.93 -30.97 1.66
CA ASP A 520 28.75 -31.80 2.55
C ASP A 520 30.18 -31.95 2.01
N ASP A 521 31.09 -32.46 2.83
CA ASP A 521 32.51 -32.60 2.47
C ASP A 521 32.72 -33.38 1.17
N ILE A 522 31.89 -34.39 0.91
CA ILE A 522 32.00 -35.26 -0.28
C ILE A 522 31.55 -34.47 -1.51
N LYS A 523 30.35 -33.88 -1.48
CA LYS A 523 29.78 -33.07 -2.56
C LYS A 523 30.64 -31.85 -2.88
N ALA A 524 31.20 -31.18 -1.86
CA ALA A 524 32.12 -30.06 -2.05
C ALA A 524 33.43 -30.51 -2.70
N THR A 525 34.01 -31.63 -2.25
CA THR A 525 35.22 -32.22 -2.86
C THR A 525 34.99 -32.59 -4.32
N ASP A 526 33.86 -33.21 -4.65
CA ASP A 526 33.51 -33.54 -6.03
C ASP A 526 33.39 -32.29 -6.91
N CYS A 527 32.78 -31.21 -6.38
CA CYS A 527 32.73 -29.93 -7.06
C CYS A 527 34.13 -29.34 -7.30
N TYR A 528 35.02 -29.36 -6.30
CA TYR A 528 36.39 -28.88 -6.45
C TYR A 528 37.21 -29.70 -7.46
N LEU A 529 37.04 -31.02 -7.49
CA LEU A 529 37.72 -31.88 -8.45
C LEU A 529 37.31 -31.56 -9.88
N LEU A 530 36.01 -31.41 -10.14
CA LEU A 530 35.50 -30.96 -11.44
C LEU A 530 36.01 -29.58 -11.83
N PHE A 531 36.11 -28.67 -10.87
CA PHE A 531 36.63 -27.32 -11.07
C PHE A 531 38.13 -27.32 -11.45
N GLN A 532 38.95 -28.21 -10.87
CA GLN A 532 40.39 -28.34 -11.17
C GLN A 532 40.70 -28.97 -12.53
N ILE A 533 39.80 -29.81 -13.07
CA ILE A 533 39.97 -30.44 -14.39
C ILE A 533 40.03 -29.38 -15.50
N ASP A 534 39.34 -28.25 -15.35
CA ASP A 534 39.38 -27.16 -16.31
C ASP A 534 40.73 -26.41 -16.30
N SER A 535 41.33 -26.20 -15.12
CA SER A 535 42.60 -25.47 -15.01
C SER A 535 43.80 -26.18 -15.65
N ASN A 536 43.80 -27.52 -15.69
CA ASN A 536 44.95 -28.30 -16.15
C ASN A 536 44.99 -28.48 -17.68
N LYS A 537 43.88 -28.28 -18.40
CA LYS A 537 43.82 -28.48 -19.86
C LYS A 537 44.40 -27.30 -20.68
N SER A 538 44.69 -26.17 -20.04
CA SER A 538 45.18 -24.95 -20.72
C SER A 538 46.71 -24.91 -20.95
N LEU A 539 47.49 -25.84 -20.38
CA LEU A 539 48.95 -25.64 -20.26
C LEU A 539 49.85 -26.28 -21.33
N HIS A 540 49.33 -26.97 -22.34
CA HIS A 540 50.20 -27.56 -23.37
C HIS A 540 49.57 -27.58 -24.77
N MET A 541 49.27 -26.39 -25.32
CA MET A 541 49.28 -26.29 -26.78
C MET A 541 50.76 -26.27 -27.20
N PRO A 542 51.28 -27.28 -27.94
CA PRO A 542 52.64 -27.23 -28.44
C PRO A 542 52.77 -25.96 -29.28
N ARG A 543 53.75 -25.11 -28.95
CA ARG A 543 54.13 -23.96 -29.78
C ARG A 543 54.39 -24.50 -31.19
N VAL A 544 53.44 -24.32 -32.09
CA VAL A 544 53.66 -24.55 -33.51
C VAL A 544 54.80 -23.60 -33.89
N PRO A 545 55.92 -24.11 -34.45
CA PRO A 545 57.02 -23.25 -34.88
C PRO A 545 56.47 -22.23 -35.87
N ASN A 546 56.79 -20.96 -35.67
CA ASN A 546 56.42 -19.86 -36.55
C ASN A 546 56.82 -20.19 -38.01
N ILE A 547 55.86 -20.62 -38.82
CA ILE A 547 56.00 -20.63 -40.28
C ILE A 547 55.72 -19.19 -40.73
N PRO A 548 56.68 -18.50 -41.35
CA PRO A 548 56.48 -17.14 -41.82
C PRO A 548 55.63 -17.19 -43.10
N ASP A 549 54.31 -17.12 -42.97
CA ASP A 549 53.43 -17.15 -44.14
C ASP A 549 53.03 -15.78 -44.68
N ARG A 550 53.10 -15.74 -46.01
CA ARG A 550 52.82 -14.65 -46.93
C ARG A 550 51.49 -13.96 -46.65
N LYS A 551 51.52 -12.62 -46.73
CA LYS A 551 50.35 -11.75 -46.91
C LYS A 551 49.53 -12.17 -48.13
N TYR A 552 48.44 -12.91 -47.91
CA TYR A 552 47.32 -12.97 -48.85
C TYR A 552 46.13 -12.24 -48.23
N ASN A 553 45.82 -11.08 -48.80
CA ASN A 553 44.59 -10.34 -48.55
C ASN A 553 43.42 -11.12 -49.16
N SER A 554 42.71 -11.92 -48.36
CA SER A 554 41.35 -12.35 -48.72
C SER A 554 40.39 -11.82 -47.67
N LYS A 555 39.59 -10.85 -48.10
CA LYS A 555 38.54 -10.20 -47.32
C LYS A 555 37.29 -11.08 -47.46
N ILE A 556 37.23 -12.18 -46.71
CA ILE A 556 36.03 -13.02 -46.60
C ILE A 556 35.32 -12.57 -45.32
N SER A 557 34.11 -12.02 -45.46
CA SER A 557 33.25 -11.67 -44.33
C SER A 557 32.75 -12.96 -43.65
N SER A 558 33.23 -13.21 -42.43
CA SER A 558 32.73 -14.29 -41.58
C SER A 558 31.73 -13.73 -40.56
N GLU A 559 30.51 -13.41 -41.01
CA GLU A 559 29.41 -12.94 -40.14
C GLU A 559 28.66 -14.07 -39.41
N LYS A 560 29.16 -15.32 -39.42
CA LYS A 560 28.43 -16.48 -38.89
C LYS A 560 28.78 -16.95 -37.47
N SER A 561 29.82 -16.42 -36.81
CA SER A 561 30.23 -16.95 -35.49
C SER A 561 29.60 -16.25 -34.27
N SER A 562 28.94 -15.09 -34.43
CA SER A 562 28.41 -14.33 -33.28
C SER A 562 27.16 -14.95 -32.63
N ASN A 563 26.43 -15.82 -33.35
CA ASN A 563 25.16 -16.35 -32.86
C ASN A 563 25.32 -17.56 -31.92
N ALA A 564 26.44 -18.30 -31.96
CA ALA A 564 26.65 -19.46 -31.10
C ALA A 564 26.98 -19.04 -29.64
N GLU A 565 27.71 -17.94 -29.46
CA GLU A 565 28.11 -17.44 -28.13
C GLU A 565 26.94 -16.87 -27.30
N THR A 566 25.87 -16.39 -27.95
CA THR A 566 24.68 -15.87 -27.25
C THR A 566 23.83 -16.99 -26.67
N HIS A 567 23.72 -18.14 -27.36
CA HIS A 567 22.95 -19.30 -26.89
C HIS A 567 23.62 -20.01 -25.71
N GLU A 568 24.94 -20.17 -25.71
CA GLU A 568 25.65 -20.85 -24.62
C GLU A 568 25.55 -20.13 -23.27
N LYS A 569 25.65 -18.79 -23.28
CA LYS A 569 25.49 -17.96 -22.07
C LYS A 569 24.11 -18.17 -21.44
N SER A 570 23.08 -18.41 -22.25
CA SER A 570 21.71 -18.57 -21.76
C SER A 570 21.53 -19.77 -20.82
N TYR A 571 22.23 -20.90 -21.03
CA TYR A 571 21.99 -22.11 -20.23
C TYR A 571 22.50 -21.98 -18.79
N PHE A 572 23.69 -21.37 -18.59
CA PHE A 572 24.18 -21.10 -17.25
C PHE A 572 23.24 -20.17 -16.48
N PHE A 573 22.68 -19.15 -17.14
CA PHE A 573 21.69 -18.27 -16.54
C PHE A 573 20.39 -18.98 -16.18
N VAL A 574 19.93 -19.95 -16.99
CA VAL A 574 18.80 -20.81 -16.61
C VAL A 574 19.10 -21.57 -15.32
N LEU A 575 20.29 -22.17 -15.20
CA LEU A 575 20.71 -22.85 -13.95
C LEU A 575 20.82 -21.87 -12.77
N LEU A 576 21.32 -20.65 -12.99
CA LEU A 576 21.36 -19.62 -11.96
C LEU A 576 19.95 -19.23 -11.50
N ASN A 577 18.98 -19.13 -12.42
CA ASN A 577 17.58 -18.90 -12.09
C ASN A 577 16.99 -20.05 -11.25
N TRP A 578 17.34 -21.31 -11.54
CA TRP A 578 16.97 -22.45 -10.70
C TRP A 578 17.54 -22.37 -9.28
N PHE A 579 18.82 -22.00 -9.15
CA PHE A 579 19.43 -21.79 -7.84
C PHE A 579 18.73 -20.66 -7.08
N GLN A 580 18.50 -19.51 -7.74
CA GLN A 580 17.80 -18.38 -7.16
C GLN A 580 16.38 -18.77 -6.71
N LEU A 581 15.62 -19.48 -7.54
CA LEU A 581 14.27 -19.93 -7.21
C LEU A 581 14.29 -20.87 -5.99
N THR A 582 15.26 -21.78 -5.92
CA THR A 582 15.46 -22.69 -4.78
C THR A 582 15.79 -21.91 -3.51
N PHE A 583 16.68 -20.91 -3.59
CA PHE A 583 17.03 -20.02 -2.49
C PHE A 583 15.83 -19.20 -2.00
N GLU A 584 15.09 -18.57 -2.92
CA GLU A 584 13.90 -17.77 -2.61
C GLU A 584 12.84 -18.64 -1.90
N LEU A 585 12.61 -19.87 -2.36
CA LEU A 585 11.70 -20.82 -1.70
C LEU A 585 12.18 -21.19 -0.30
N LYS A 586 13.44 -21.57 -0.12
CA LYS A 586 13.94 -22.08 1.17
C LYS A 586 14.11 -20.99 2.22
N PHE A 587 14.61 -19.83 1.84
CA PHE A 587 15.08 -18.83 2.81
C PHE A 587 14.19 -17.60 2.93
N ILE A 588 13.33 -17.33 1.95
CA ILE A 588 12.44 -16.16 1.99
C ILE A 588 11.00 -16.57 2.31
N PHE A 589 10.43 -17.56 1.59
CA PHE A 589 8.98 -17.80 1.63
C PHE A 589 8.54 -19.13 2.27
N GLY A 590 9.15 -20.26 1.91
CA GLY A 590 8.72 -21.59 2.34
C GLY A 590 9.36 -22.02 3.67
N GLY A 591 10.69 -22.07 3.71
CA GLY A 591 11.46 -22.54 4.87
C GLY A 591 12.48 -23.60 4.47
N ILE A 592 13.45 -23.87 5.34
CA ILE A 592 14.66 -24.64 5.04
C ILE A 592 14.41 -26.06 4.50
N ASN A 593 13.28 -26.66 4.85
CA ASN A 593 12.89 -28.01 4.42
C ASN A 593 12.06 -28.02 3.13
N SER A 594 11.83 -26.85 2.52
CA SER A 594 11.05 -26.72 1.28
C SER A 594 11.94 -27.07 0.09
N ASN A 595 11.46 -27.92 -0.79
CA ASN A 595 12.20 -28.40 -1.95
C ASN A 595 11.36 -28.24 -3.23
N LEU A 596 12.02 -27.96 -4.35
CA LEU A 596 11.42 -28.04 -5.68
C LEU A 596 11.23 -29.52 -6.06
N LYS A 597 10.05 -29.89 -6.56
CA LYS A 597 9.65 -31.29 -6.76
C LYS A 597 10.09 -31.88 -8.10
N ASN A 598 10.18 -31.05 -9.13
CA ASN A 598 10.51 -31.45 -10.50
C ASN A 598 11.96 -31.09 -10.87
N LEU A 599 12.82 -30.90 -9.87
CA LEU A 599 14.25 -30.72 -10.06
C LEU A 599 14.94 -32.07 -10.36
N ASP A 600 14.51 -32.77 -11.40
CA ASP A 600 15.28 -33.89 -11.95
C ASP A 600 16.13 -33.38 -13.11
N MET A 601 17.31 -32.90 -12.76
CA MET A 601 18.31 -32.43 -13.73
C MET A 601 19.06 -33.60 -14.41
N ASN A 602 18.83 -34.85 -13.99
CA ASN A 602 19.62 -36.01 -14.40
C ASN A 602 19.02 -36.77 -15.60
N THR A 603 17.74 -36.62 -15.90
CA THR A 603 17.02 -37.43 -16.91
C THR A 603 17.12 -36.93 -18.36
N SER A 604 17.95 -35.93 -18.65
CA SER A 604 18.01 -35.30 -19.99
C SER A 604 19.43 -35.03 -20.50
N ILE A 605 20.33 -36.01 -20.41
CA ILE A 605 21.65 -36.00 -21.06
C ILE A 605 21.83 -37.26 -21.89
#